data_AF-A0A2V8I987-F1
#
_entry.id   AF-A0A2V8I987-F1
#
_cell.length_a   1.000
_cell.length_b   1.000
_cell.length_c   1.000
_cell.angle_alpha   90.00
_cell.angle_beta   90.00
_cell.angle_gamma   90.00
#
_symmetry.space_group_name_H-M   'P 1'
#
loop_
_entity.id
_entity.type
_entity.pdbx_description
1 polymer ?
#
loop_
_entity_poly.entity_id
_entity_poly.type
_entity_poly.pdbx_seq_one_letter_code
_entity_poly.pdbx_strand_id
1 'polypeptide(L)'
;MKRTWSRILVTVLIAVTPATAQPPPQTFEEAQALAQRIAQQTAEKPLMAEEVFKNVQILKGIPVNQFMETMGFFAASLGLNCVYCHVSQSLENWDRFADDVPRKRMARSMILMVNELNKTKFGGRRAVTCYSCHRGAELPRVIPSLADQYGVPPEDPNLVEIVPDAPKGPTADQILDKYIQAAGGAQRLARLTSFIG
;
A
#
# COMPACT_ATOMS: atom_id res chain seq x y z
N MET A 1 16.22 48.36 21.63
CA MET A 1 17.64 48.01 21.39
C MET A 1 17.67 46.79 20.47
N LYS A 2 18.26 46.96 19.28
CA LYS A 2 18.13 46.08 18.11
C LYS A 2 18.94 44.79 18.31
N ARG A 3 18.26 43.63 18.37
CA ARG A 3 18.89 42.30 18.40
C ARG A 3 19.26 41.90 16.98
N THR A 4 20.56 41.78 16.73
CA THR A 4 21.16 41.32 15.47
C THR A 4 20.83 39.85 15.23
N TRP A 5 20.17 39.55 14.12
CA TRP A 5 19.99 38.19 13.62
C TRP A 5 21.13 37.85 12.68
N SER A 6 22.03 36.98 13.13
CA SER A 6 23.09 36.40 12.29
C SER A 6 22.44 35.40 11.34
N ARG A 7 22.38 35.73 10.04
CA ARG A 7 21.89 34.85 8.98
C ARG A 7 22.97 33.80 8.70
N ILE A 8 22.86 32.62 9.30
CA ILE A 8 23.62 31.45 8.85
C ILE A 8 22.96 30.97 7.55
N LEU A 9 23.52 31.40 6.42
CA LEU A 9 23.28 30.80 5.12
C LEU A 9 23.99 29.44 5.11
N VAL A 10 23.24 28.35 5.31
CA VAL A 10 23.71 27.01 4.98
C VAL A 10 23.58 26.86 3.47
N THR A 11 24.64 27.20 2.75
CA THR A 11 24.77 26.91 1.33
C THR A 11 24.98 25.40 1.18
N VAL A 12 23.91 24.65 0.94
CA VAL A 12 24.03 23.27 0.47
C VAL A 12 24.53 23.32 -0.97
N LEU A 13 25.84 23.18 -1.15
CA LEU A 13 26.44 22.86 -2.45
C LEU A 13 26.00 21.44 -2.80
N ILE A 14 24.88 21.32 -3.51
CA ILE A 14 24.55 20.10 -4.25
C ILE A 14 25.51 20.07 -5.43
N ALA A 15 26.61 19.34 -5.29
CA ALA A 15 27.38 18.91 -6.45
C ALA A 15 26.52 17.93 -7.24
N VAL A 16 25.76 18.43 -8.21
CA VAL A 16 25.16 17.59 -9.25
C VAL A 16 26.31 17.14 -10.14
N THR A 17 26.96 16.05 -9.78
CA THR A 17 27.73 15.28 -10.75
C THR A 17 26.74 14.78 -11.80
N PRO A 18 26.92 15.07 -13.09
CA PRO A 18 26.09 14.44 -14.11
C PRO A 18 26.28 12.93 -13.98
N ALA A 19 25.19 12.21 -13.74
CA ALA A 19 25.19 10.76 -13.81
C ALA A 19 25.66 10.39 -15.22
N THR A 20 26.90 9.93 -15.34
CA THR A 20 27.37 9.27 -16.56
C THR A 20 26.44 8.08 -16.76
N ALA A 21 25.60 8.13 -17.81
CA ALA A 21 24.78 7.00 -18.20
C ALA A 21 25.71 5.80 -18.46
N GLN A 22 25.74 4.86 -17.51
CA GLN A 22 26.47 3.61 -17.71
C GLN A 22 25.80 2.85 -18.86
N PRO A 23 26.59 2.27 -19.79
CA PRO A 23 26.02 1.45 -20.86
C PRO A 23 25.21 0.30 -20.26
N PRO A 24 24.10 -0.11 -20.89
CA PRO A 24 23.25 -1.16 -20.37
C PRO A 24 24.07 -2.46 -20.20
N PRO A 25 23.83 -3.23 -19.12
CA PRO A 25 24.56 -4.46 -18.86
C PRO A 25 24.43 -5.40 -20.06
N GLN A 26 25.55 -5.89 -20.57
CA GLN A 26 25.60 -6.72 -21.78
C GLN A 26 25.55 -8.21 -21.43
N THR A 27 25.80 -8.53 -20.17
CA THR A 27 25.73 -9.90 -19.63
C THR A 27 24.79 -9.99 -18.44
N PHE A 28 24.29 -11.19 -18.20
CA PHE A 28 23.43 -11.49 -17.06
C PHE A 28 24.12 -11.21 -15.72
N GLU A 29 25.43 -11.46 -15.64
CA GLU A 29 26.23 -11.22 -14.43
C GLU A 29 26.39 -9.72 -14.13
N GLU A 30 26.56 -8.89 -15.16
CA GLU A 30 26.55 -7.43 -15.03
C GLU A 30 25.17 -6.89 -14.64
N ALA A 31 24.09 -7.49 -15.17
CA ALA A 31 22.72 -7.11 -14.80
C ALA A 31 22.42 -7.45 -13.34
N GLN A 32 22.87 -8.61 -12.85
CA GLN A 32 22.77 -8.99 -11.44
C GLN A 32 23.61 -8.10 -10.54
N ALA A 33 24.84 -7.78 -10.92
CA ALA A 33 25.70 -6.87 -10.17
C ALA A 33 25.13 -5.45 -10.11
N LEU A 34 24.53 -4.95 -11.20
CA LEU A 34 23.84 -3.67 -11.23
C LEU A 34 22.59 -3.69 -10.35
N ALA A 35 21.77 -4.75 -10.42
CA ALA A 35 20.59 -4.91 -9.57
C ALA A 35 20.96 -4.96 -8.08
N GLN A 36 22.05 -5.65 -7.73
CA GLN A 36 22.56 -5.69 -6.35
C GLN A 36 23.07 -4.32 -5.88
N ARG A 37 23.79 -3.57 -6.73
CA ARG A 37 24.23 -2.21 -6.39
C ARG A 37 23.06 -1.24 -6.26
N ILE A 38 22.10 -1.30 -7.17
CA ILE A 38 20.87 -0.48 -7.08
C ILE A 38 20.13 -0.83 -5.79
N ALA A 39 19.94 -2.11 -5.47
CA ALA A 39 19.28 -2.55 -4.24
C ALA A 39 20.03 -2.13 -2.96
N GLN A 40 21.37 -2.09 -3.01
CA GLN A 40 22.19 -1.58 -1.90
C GLN A 40 22.15 -0.05 -1.80
N GLN A 41 22.03 0.66 -2.92
CA GLN A 41 21.95 2.13 -2.99
C GLN A 41 20.55 2.67 -2.67
N THR A 42 19.50 1.90 -2.93
CA THR A 42 18.10 2.23 -2.56
C THR A 42 17.69 1.67 -1.21
N ALA A 43 18.62 1.07 -0.44
CA ALA A 43 18.42 0.72 0.96
C ALA A 43 18.43 1.99 1.84
N GLU A 44 17.60 2.97 1.51
CA GLU A 44 17.29 4.09 2.37
C GLU A 44 16.41 3.56 3.51
N LYS A 45 16.74 3.89 4.76
CA LYS A 45 15.95 3.47 5.91
C LYS A 45 14.51 3.96 5.71
N PRO A 46 13.50 3.08 5.74
CA PRO A 46 12.13 3.49 5.48
C PRO A 46 11.69 4.52 6.53
N LEU A 47 11.12 5.64 6.06
CA LEU A 47 10.53 6.65 6.93
C LEU A 47 9.38 6.02 7.73
N MET A 48 9.37 6.26 9.04
CA MET A 48 8.36 5.69 9.93
C MET A 48 7.14 6.61 10.00
N ALA A 49 5.96 6.01 10.15
CA ALA A 49 4.69 6.74 10.13
C ALA A 49 4.62 7.83 11.20
N GLU A 50 5.09 7.57 12.42
CA GLU A 50 5.09 8.54 13.53
C GLU A 50 6.10 9.69 13.37
N GLU A 51 7.09 9.55 12.48
CA GLU A 51 8.07 10.59 12.18
C GLU A 51 7.49 11.59 11.14
N VAL A 52 6.65 11.10 10.24
CA VAL A 52 6.09 11.89 9.13
C VAL A 52 4.69 12.43 9.44
N PHE A 53 3.83 11.61 10.04
CA PHE A 53 2.43 11.96 10.25
C PHE A 53 2.14 12.43 11.68
N LYS A 54 1.28 13.43 11.78
CA LYS A 54 0.84 13.99 13.06
C LYS A 54 -0.29 13.13 13.68
N ASN A 55 -0.30 13.03 15.00
CA ASN A 55 -1.35 12.36 15.79
C ASN A 55 -1.55 10.86 15.45
N VAL A 56 -0.44 10.15 15.18
CA VAL A 56 -0.39 8.68 15.11
C VAL A 56 -0.34 8.13 16.53
N GLN A 57 -1.40 7.43 16.95
CA GLN A 57 -1.54 6.92 18.32
C GLN A 57 -1.36 5.40 18.42
N ILE A 58 -1.97 4.64 17.50
CA ILE A 58 -2.00 3.17 17.55
C ILE A 58 -1.05 2.55 16.52
N LEU A 59 -1.08 3.03 15.27
CA LEU A 59 -0.30 2.47 14.15
C LEU A 59 1.13 3.04 14.11
N LYS A 60 1.88 2.89 15.20
CA LYS A 60 3.30 3.31 15.29
C LYS A 60 4.24 2.17 14.91
N GLY A 61 5.48 2.49 14.55
CA GLY A 61 6.52 1.52 14.23
C GLY A 61 6.34 0.83 12.87
N ILE A 62 5.50 1.40 12.00
CA ILE A 62 5.30 0.91 10.63
C ILE A 62 5.82 1.95 9.62
N PRO A 63 6.38 1.51 8.48
CA PRO A 63 6.75 2.39 7.38
C PRO A 63 5.58 3.21 6.82
N VAL A 64 5.87 4.37 6.24
CA VAL A 64 4.87 5.25 5.61
C VAL A 64 4.01 4.54 4.56
N ASN A 65 4.59 3.69 3.70
CA ASN A 65 3.83 2.96 2.69
C ASN A 65 2.82 1.99 3.35
N GLN A 66 3.26 1.23 4.36
CA GLN A 66 2.37 0.31 5.09
C GLN A 66 1.26 1.06 5.83
N PHE A 67 1.55 2.25 6.37
CA PHE A 67 0.55 3.11 6.98
C PHE A 67 -0.52 3.53 5.96
N MET A 68 -0.11 3.98 4.77
CA MET A 68 -1.02 4.40 3.72
C MET A 68 -1.84 3.23 3.14
N GLU A 69 -1.23 2.06 2.97
CA GLU A 69 -1.92 0.82 2.60
C GLU A 69 -2.99 0.45 3.65
N THR A 70 -2.67 0.63 4.93
CA THR A 70 -3.61 0.36 6.03
C THR A 70 -4.83 1.31 5.96
N MET A 71 -4.63 2.58 5.63
CA MET A 71 -5.74 3.52 5.43
C MET A 71 -6.62 3.14 4.24
N GLY A 72 -6.01 2.71 3.13
CA GLY A 72 -6.72 2.18 1.97
C GLY A 72 -7.54 0.92 2.32
N PHE A 73 -6.95 0.02 3.12
CA PHE A 73 -7.65 -1.18 3.61
C PHE A 73 -8.86 -0.84 4.49
N PHE A 74 -8.77 0.18 5.35
CA PHE A 74 -9.92 0.64 6.14
C PHE A 74 -11.01 1.21 5.25
N ALA A 75 -10.67 2.06 4.28
CA ALA A 75 -11.61 2.62 3.33
C ALA A 75 -12.37 1.51 2.56
N ALA A 76 -11.63 0.54 2.01
CA ALA A 76 -12.21 -0.62 1.33
C ALA A 76 -13.08 -1.48 2.26
N SER A 77 -12.65 -1.67 3.52
CA SER A 77 -13.38 -2.50 4.48
C SER A 77 -14.75 -1.93 4.84
N LEU A 78 -14.86 -0.61 4.89
CA LEU A 78 -16.09 0.12 5.25
C LEU A 78 -16.90 0.56 4.03
N GLY A 79 -16.37 0.45 2.81
CA GLY A 79 -16.99 0.99 1.59
C GLY A 79 -17.07 2.52 1.58
N LEU A 80 -16.14 3.18 2.28
CA LEU A 80 -16.11 4.63 2.47
C LEU A 80 -14.83 5.22 1.89
N ASN A 81 -14.79 6.55 1.75
CA ASN A 81 -13.58 7.27 1.37
C ASN A 81 -12.82 7.83 2.59
N CYS A 82 -11.64 8.40 2.33
CA CYS A 82 -10.75 8.92 3.38
C CYS A 82 -11.41 9.99 4.26
N VAL A 83 -12.19 10.89 3.66
CA VAL A 83 -12.82 12.04 4.35
C VAL A 83 -14.10 11.67 5.07
N TYR A 84 -14.51 10.40 5.04
CA TYR A 84 -15.46 9.90 6.02
C TYR A 84 -14.81 9.84 7.39
N CYS A 85 -13.61 9.27 7.54
CA CYS A 85 -12.92 9.19 8.83
C CYS A 85 -12.16 10.49 9.17
N HIS A 86 -11.63 11.17 8.16
CA HIS A 86 -10.92 12.45 8.26
C HIS A 86 -11.83 13.61 7.89
N VAL A 87 -11.41 14.86 8.01
CA VAL A 87 -12.23 16.02 7.61
C VAL A 87 -12.12 16.28 6.11
N SER A 88 -13.11 16.89 5.47
CA SER A 88 -13.05 17.18 4.02
C SER A 88 -11.87 18.07 3.66
N GLN A 89 -11.55 19.02 4.55
CA GLN A 89 -10.40 19.92 4.44
C GLN A 89 -9.04 19.19 4.45
N SER A 90 -9.01 17.90 4.80
CA SER A 90 -7.79 17.09 4.70
C SER A 90 -7.30 16.93 3.26
N LEU A 91 -8.18 17.05 2.26
CA LEU A 91 -7.80 17.00 0.85
C LEU A 91 -7.09 18.28 0.38
N GLU A 92 -7.34 19.40 1.06
CA GLU A 92 -6.71 20.70 0.76
C GLU A 92 -5.45 20.91 1.61
N ASN A 93 -5.46 20.43 2.85
CA ASN A 93 -4.35 20.54 3.78
C ASN A 93 -4.13 19.22 4.53
N TRP A 94 -3.02 18.57 4.20
CA TRP A 94 -2.62 17.28 4.75
C TRP A 94 -2.50 17.25 6.27
N ASP A 95 -2.17 18.37 6.92
CA ASP A 95 -2.11 18.43 8.38
C ASP A 95 -3.46 18.12 9.03
N ARG A 96 -4.56 18.37 8.32
CA ARG A 96 -5.92 18.12 8.83
C ARG A 96 -6.27 16.64 8.89
N PHE A 97 -5.49 15.76 8.23
CA PHE A 97 -5.62 14.31 8.48
C PHE A 97 -5.35 13.98 9.95
N ALA A 98 -4.60 14.82 10.68
CA ALA A 98 -4.30 14.66 12.09
C ALA A 98 -5.49 14.98 13.01
N ASP A 99 -6.48 15.75 12.55
CA ASP A 99 -7.60 16.25 13.35
C ASP A 99 -8.33 15.13 14.11
N ASP A 100 -8.67 15.41 15.37
CA ASP A 100 -9.24 14.41 16.28
C ASP A 100 -10.78 14.45 16.33
N VAL A 101 -11.40 14.04 15.23
CA VAL A 101 -12.86 14.00 15.10
C VAL A 101 -13.47 12.70 15.67
N PRO A 102 -14.75 12.71 16.10
CA PRO A 102 -15.38 11.55 16.75
C PRO A 102 -15.27 10.23 15.97
N ARG A 103 -15.47 10.27 14.66
CA ARG A 103 -15.33 9.11 13.76
C ARG A 103 -13.89 8.55 13.70
N LYS A 104 -12.87 9.40 13.76
CA LYS A 104 -11.47 8.97 13.86
C LYS A 104 -11.18 8.31 15.21
N ARG A 105 -11.74 8.85 16.29
CA ARG A 105 -11.66 8.24 17.63
C ARG A 105 -12.34 6.86 17.65
N MET A 106 -13.51 6.73 17.03
CA MET A 106 -14.18 5.44 16.86
C MET A 106 -13.33 4.44 16.07
N ALA A 107 -12.76 4.85 14.94
CA ALA A 107 -11.87 4.00 14.15
C ALA A 107 -10.67 3.50 15.00
N ARG A 108 -10.08 4.37 15.83
CA ARG A 108 -9.02 3.98 16.77
C ARG A 108 -9.50 2.91 17.77
N SER A 109 -10.68 3.07 18.36
CA SER A 109 -11.26 2.06 19.24
C SER A 109 -11.47 0.72 18.53
N MET A 110 -11.90 0.74 17.27
CA MET A 110 -12.08 -0.47 16.47
C MET A 110 -10.76 -1.17 16.15
N ILE A 111 -9.68 -0.42 15.89
CA ILE A 111 -8.33 -0.99 15.72
C ILE A 111 -7.91 -1.74 16.99
N LEU A 112 -8.11 -1.14 18.17
CA LEU A 112 -7.80 -1.79 19.44
C LEU A 112 -8.63 -3.07 19.64
N MET A 113 -9.93 -3.02 19.36
CA MET A 113 -10.82 -4.17 19.47
C MET A 113 -10.36 -5.34 18.57
N VAL A 114 -10.06 -5.08 17.30
CA VAL A 114 -9.62 -6.12 16.35
C VAL A 114 -8.26 -6.69 16.75
N ASN A 115 -7.32 -5.83 17.17
CA ASN A 115 -6.02 -6.26 17.66
C ASN A 115 -6.17 -7.18 18.88
N GLU A 116 -7.02 -6.80 19.83
CA GLU A 116 -7.26 -7.58 21.03
C GLU A 116 -7.96 -8.92 20.75
N LEU A 117 -8.94 -8.94 19.85
CA LEU A 117 -9.60 -10.18 19.42
C LEU A 117 -8.59 -11.14 18.80
N ASN A 118 -7.78 -10.68 17.85
CA ASN A 118 -6.75 -11.50 17.20
C ASN A 118 -5.72 -12.03 18.20
N LYS A 119 -5.28 -11.17 19.13
CA LYS A 119 -4.32 -11.55 20.17
C LYS A 119 -4.89 -12.61 21.11
N THR A 120 -6.09 -12.39 21.64
CA THR A 120 -6.64 -13.21 22.74
C THR A 120 -7.45 -14.42 22.30
N LYS A 121 -8.07 -14.37 21.11
CA LYS A 121 -8.97 -15.43 20.61
C LYS A 121 -8.39 -16.24 19.48
N PHE A 122 -7.39 -15.71 18.77
CA PHE A 122 -6.82 -16.36 17.59
C PHE A 122 -5.29 -16.58 17.72
N GLY A 123 -4.75 -16.55 18.94
CA GLY A 123 -3.34 -16.83 19.20
C GLY A 123 -2.39 -15.84 18.51
N GLY A 124 -2.82 -14.58 18.33
CA GLY A 124 -2.07 -13.57 17.60
C GLY A 124 -2.20 -13.64 16.09
N ARG A 125 -2.90 -14.63 15.53
CA ARG A 125 -3.17 -14.70 14.09
C ARG A 125 -4.18 -13.61 13.71
N ARG A 126 -3.97 -12.99 12.56
CA ARG A 126 -4.89 -12.01 11.97
C ARG A 126 -6.08 -12.72 11.31
N ALA A 127 -6.96 -13.29 12.13
CA ALA A 127 -8.15 -14.01 11.69
C ALA A 127 -9.37 -13.09 11.51
N VAL A 128 -9.46 -12.04 12.31
CA VAL A 128 -10.51 -11.01 12.23
C VAL A 128 -9.92 -9.72 11.69
N THR A 129 -10.63 -9.08 10.77
CA THR A 129 -10.28 -7.76 10.23
C THR A 129 -11.51 -6.85 10.24
N CYS A 130 -11.33 -5.59 9.86
CA CYS A 130 -12.44 -4.65 9.67
C CYS A 130 -13.49 -5.21 8.70
N TYR A 131 -13.05 -5.84 7.60
CA TYR A 131 -13.93 -6.43 6.59
C TYR A 131 -14.76 -7.61 7.12
N SER A 132 -14.26 -8.35 8.13
CA SER A 132 -14.99 -9.49 8.72
C SER A 132 -16.37 -9.09 9.25
N CYS A 133 -16.52 -7.86 9.75
CA CYS A 133 -17.80 -7.34 10.25
C CYS A 133 -18.43 -6.33 9.29
N HIS A 134 -17.66 -5.38 8.76
CA HIS A 134 -18.19 -4.30 7.92
C HIS A 134 -18.60 -4.77 6.53
N ARG A 135 -17.87 -5.73 5.92
CA ARG A 135 -18.15 -6.27 4.59
C ARG A 135 -18.43 -5.20 3.52
N GLY A 136 -17.67 -4.11 3.52
CA GLY A 136 -17.84 -3.00 2.58
C GLY A 136 -19.00 -2.05 2.91
N ALA A 137 -19.52 -2.08 4.14
CA ALA A 137 -20.55 -1.16 4.61
C ALA A 137 -20.09 -0.35 5.84
N GLU A 138 -20.59 0.88 5.94
CA GLU A 138 -20.29 1.79 7.05
C GLU A 138 -20.63 1.18 8.40
N LEU A 139 -21.76 0.49 8.48
CA LEU A 139 -22.25 -0.19 9.68
C LEU A 139 -22.32 -1.70 9.44
N PRO A 140 -21.80 -2.53 10.36
CA PRO A 140 -21.95 -3.98 10.29
C PRO A 140 -23.43 -4.40 10.28
N ARG A 141 -23.80 -5.30 9.36
CA ARG A 141 -25.13 -5.92 9.37
C ARG A 141 -25.19 -6.97 10.47
N VAL A 142 -26.05 -6.76 11.46
CA VAL A 142 -26.24 -7.69 12.60
C VAL A 142 -27.41 -8.66 12.42
N ILE A 143 -28.25 -8.43 11.40
CA ILE A 143 -29.35 -9.33 11.02
C ILE A 143 -29.08 -9.83 9.59
N PRO A 144 -29.09 -11.15 9.36
CA PRO A 144 -28.95 -11.71 8.01
C PRO A 144 -30.07 -11.25 7.07
N SER A 145 -29.73 -11.04 5.79
CA SER A 145 -30.70 -10.76 4.74
C SER A 145 -31.27 -12.08 4.21
N LEU A 146 -32.60 -12.24 4.28
CA LEU A 146 -33.27 -13.40 3.68
C LEU A 146 -33.14 -13.38 2.15
N ALA A 147 -33.03 -12.20 1.54
CA ALA A 147 -32.77 -12.07 0.11
C ALA A 147 -31.38 -12.60 -0.25
N ASP A 148 -30.36 -12.33 0.58
CA ASP A 148 -29.01 -12.86 0.37
C ASP A 148 -28.98 -14.39 0.57
N GLN A 149 -29.83 -14.93 1.47
CA GLN A 149 -29.89 -16.36 1.77
C GLN A 149 -30.61 -17.19 0.71
N TYR A 150 -31.71 -16.68 0.14
CA TYR A 150 -32.54 -17.42 -0.83
C TYR A 150 -32.40 -16.91 -2.27
N GLY A 151 -31.61 -15.87 -2.49
CA GLY A 151 -31.32 -15.31 -3.81
C GLY A 151 -30.21 -16.08 -4.55
N VAL A 152 -30.01 -15.73 -5.81
CA VAL A 152 -28.84 -16.19 -6.58
C VAL A 152 -27.62 -15.41 -6.10
N PRO A 153 -26.53 -16.07 -5.66
CA PRO A 153 -25.32 -15.37 -5.24
C PRO A 153 -24.78 -14.50 -6.39
N PRO A 154 -24.48 -13.22 -6.14
CA PRO A 154 -23.83 -12.39 -7.15
C PRO A 154 -22.41 -12.92 -7.42
N GLU A 155 -22.04 -13.03 -8.69
CA GLU A 155 -20.67 -13.29 -9.08
C GLU A 155 -19.85 -12.00 -8.89
N ASP A 156 -18.80 -12.06 -8.08
CA ASP A 156 -17.83 -10.98 -7.94
C ASP A 156 -16.52 -11.38 -8.61
N PRO A 157 -16.22 -10.88 -9.81
CA PRO A 157 -15.00 -11.22 -10.54
C PRO A 157 -13.73 -10.71 -9.84
N ASN A 158 -13.85 -9.83 -8.85
CA ASN A 158 -12.74 -9.24 -8.11
C ASN A 158 -12.61 -9.79 -6.68
N LEU A 159 -13.46 -10.74 -6.26
CA LEU A 159 -13.33 -11.38 -4.95
C LEU A 159 -12.14 -12.33 -4.98
N VAL A 160 -10.99 -11.86 -4.48
CA VAL A 160 -9.80 -12.69 -4.35
C VAL A 160 -9.97 -13.61 -3.14
N GLU A 161 -10.27 -14.88 -3.39
CA GLU A 161 -10.14 -15.91 -2.37
C GLU A 161 -8.68 -16.35 -2.29
N ILE A 162 -7.97 -15.87 -1.26
CA ILE A 162 -6.62 -16.36 -0.96
C ILE A 162 -6.77 -17.71 -0.26
N VAL A 163 -6.85 -18.78 -1.05
CA VAL A 163 -6.83 -20.16 -0.54
C VAL A 163 -5.39 -20.48 -0.14
N PRO A 164 -5.08 -20.69 1.16
CA PRO A 164 -3.78 -21.23 1.55
C PRO A 164 -3.59 -22.58 0.86
N ASP A 165 -2.46 -22.77 0.17
CA ASP A 165 -2.14 -23.98 -0.59
C ASP A 165 -2.96 -24.22 -1.86
N ALA A 166 -3.52 -23.17 -2.47
CA ALA A 166 -4.02 -23.25 -3.85
C ALA A 166 -2.96 -23.94 -4.76
N PRO A 167 -3.37 -24.78 -5.73
CA PRO A 167 -2.44 -25.38 -6.68
C PRO A 167 -1.52 -24.28 -7.21
N LYS A 168 -0.20 -24.43 -7.04
CA LYS A 168 0.76 -23.42 -7.50
C LYS A 168 0.54 -23.26 -9.00
N GLY A 169 -0.14 -22.18 -9.36
CA GLY A 169 -0.32 -21.77 -10.74
C GLY A 169 1.05 -21.58 -11.41
N PRO A 170 1.08 -21.48 -12.74
CA PRO A 170 2.32 -21.11 -13.42
C PRO A 170 2.90 -19.84 -12.78
N THR A 171 4.20 -19.85 -12.55
CA THR A 171 4.95 -18.68 -12.07
C THR A 171 4.75 -17.49 -13.02
N ALA A 172 4.96 -16.27 -12.54
CA ALA A 172 4.86 -15.07 -13.38
C ALA A 172 5.71 -15.21 -14.66
N ASP A 173 6.91 -15.79 -14.55
CA ASP A 173 7.80 -16.07 -15.68
C ASP A 173 7.17 -17.06 -16.67
N GLN A 174 6.58 -18.15 -16.18
CA GLN A 174 5.89 -19.14 -17.03
C GLN A 174 4.67 -18.55 -17.75
N ILE A 175 3.95 -17.63 -17.12
CA ILE A 175 2.83 -16.91 -17.76
C ILE A 175 3.37 -15.98 -18.85
N LEU A 176 4.42 -15.21 -18.53
CA LEU A 176 5.04 -14.28 -19.46
C LEU A 176 5.64 -15.00 -20.67
N ASP A 177 6.34 -16.11 -20.46
CA ASP A 177 6.93 -16.94 -21.53
C ASP A 177 5.86 -17.50 -22.47
N LYS A 178 4.75 -17.99 -21.93
CA LYS A 178 3.61 -18.45 -22.74
C LYS A 178 3.00 -17.32 -23.55
N TYR A 179 2.85 -16.14 -22.95
CA TYR A 179 2.36 -14.96 -23.67
C TYR A 179 3.33 -14.55 -24.79
N ILE A 180 4.63 -14.53 -24.51
CA ILE A 180 5.69 -14.24 -25.48
C ILE A 180 5.64 -15.22 -26.65
N GLN A 181 5.51 -16.52 -26.37
CA GLN A 181 5.36 -17.54 -27.42
C GLN A 181 4.08 -17.31 -28.24
N ALA A 182 2.94 -17.06 -27.60
CA ALA A 182 1.67 -16.80 -28.27
C ALA A 182 1.71 -15.55 -29.15
N ALA A 183 2.46 -14.51 -28.74
CA ALA A 183 2.68 -13.30 -29.51
C ALA A 183 3.70 -13.47 -30.67
N GLY A 184 4.20 -14.69 -30.90
CA GLY A 184 5.12 -15.03 -31.99
C GLY A 184 6.60 -15.10 -31.60
N GLY A 185 6.88 -15.28 -30.31
CA GLY A 185 8.22 -15.49 -29.77
C GLY A 185 8.96 -14.18 -29.45
N ALA A 186 9.99 -14.31 -28.59
CA ALA A 186 10.77 -13.17 -28.10
C ALA A 186 11.41 -12.35 -29.23
N GLN A 187 11.82 -13.02 -30.32
CA GLN A 187 12.43 -12.37 -31.48
C GLN A 187 11.46 -11.47 -32.24
N ARG A 188 10.16 -11.81 -32.30
CA ARG A 188 9.15 -10.98 -32.95
C ARG A 188 8.80 -9.78 -32.09
N LEU A 189 8.65 -9.99 -30.79
CA LEU A 189 8.42 -8.92 -29.82
C LEU A 189 9.59 -7.93 -29.77
N ALA A 190 10.83 -8.41 -29.81
CA ALA A 190 12.03 -7.56 -29.82
C ALA A 190 12.15 -6.67 -31.07
N ARG A 191 11.38 -6.95 -32.14
CA ARG A 191 11.35 -6.14 -33.37
C ARG A 191 10.22 -5.09 -33.37
N LEU A 192 9.36 -5.08 -32.35
CA LEU A 192 8.32 -4.06 -32.23
C LEU A 192 8.97 -2.72 -31.87
N THR A 193 8.80 -1.73 -32.75
CA THR A 193 9.31 -0.36 -32.55
C THR A 193 8.24 0.61 -32.07
N SER A 194 6.97 0.18 -32.04
CA SER A 194 5.81 0.94 -31.53
C SER A 194 4.82 -0.01 -30.84
N PHE A 195 4.13 0.50 -29.83
CA PHE A 195 3.08 -0.20 -29.07
C PHE A 195 1.69 0.38 -29.31
N ILE A 196 1.58 1.38 -30.18
CA ILE A 196 0.34 2.00 -30.62
C ILE A 196 0.09 1.52 -32.05
N GLY A 197 -1.04 0.83 -32.26
CA GLY A 197 -1.58 0.49 -33.57
C GLY A 197 -2.47 1.59 -34.11
#